data_AF-A0A1H8UQI2-F1
#
_entry.id   AF-A0A1H8UQI2-F1
#
_cell.length_a   1.000
_cell.length_b   1.000
_cell.length_c   1.000
_cell.angle_alpha   90.00
_cell.angle_beta   90.00
_cell.angle_gamma   90.00
#
_symmetry.space_group_name_H-M   'P 1'
#
loop_
_entity.id
_entity.type
_entity.pdbx_description
1 polymer ?
#
loop_
_entity_poly.entity_id
_entity_poly.type
_entity_poly.pdbx_seq_one_letter_code
_entity_poly.pdbx_strand_id
1 'polypeptide(L)'
;MTETETTTQKLSRFETARFCLESLMANCSRLIQAEEAKSEPDQACIDQLKARRREYRRLRNDLDFDDQRQVEDAIATYGPQAKAAMQQTARQDPGAS
;
A
#
# COMPACT_ATOMS: atom_id res chain seq x y z
N MET A 1 -33.29 -1.64 -4.39
CA MET A 1 -33.10 -0.97 -3.09
C MET A 1 -31.61 -0.94 -2.82
N THR A 2 -30.98 0.22 -2.93
CA THR A 2 -29.59 0.39 -2.45
C THR A 2 -29.65 0.49 -0.94
N GLU A 3 -29.17 -0.54 -0.25
CA GLU A 3 -28.96 -0.48 1.20
C GLU A 3 -28.05 0.71 1.50
N THR A 4 -28.50 1.63 2.35
CA THR A 4 -27.66 2.72 2.84
C THR A 4 -26.53 2.10 3.65
N GLU A 5 -25.31 2.24 3.16
CA GLU A 5 -24.12 1.80 3.86
C GLU A 5 -24.03 2.49 5.23
N THR A 6 -23.80 1.71 6.29
CA THR A 6 -23.59 2.28 7.62
C THR A 6 -22.24 3.01 7.67
N THR A 7 -22.14 4.07 8.48
CA THR A 7 -20.88 4.80 8.69
C THR A 7 -19.73 3.86 9.09
N THR A 8 -20.01 2.80 9.85
CA THR A 8 -19.02 1.78 10.23
C THR A 8 -18.49 0.99 9.04
N GLN A 9 -19.36 0.58 8.11
CA GLN A 9 -18.93 -0.11 6.89
C GLN A 9 -18.09 0.80 6.00
N LYS A 10 -18.50 2.07 5.88
CA LYS A 10 -17.78 3.10 5.11
C LYS A 10 -16.38 3.35 5.69
N LEU A 11 -16.29 3.43 7.01
CA LEU A 11 -15.01 3.54 7.72
C LEU A 11 -14.12 2.32 7.52
N SER A 12 -14.68 1.11 7.65
CA SER A 12 -13.91 -0.11 7.43
C SER A 12 -13.30 -0.18 6.02
N ARG A 13 -14.05 0.22 4.99
CA ARG A 13 -13.55 0.29 3.61
C ARG A 13 -12.47 1.36 3.44
N PHE A 14 -12.71 2.56 3.95
CA PHE A 14 -11.74 3.64 3.87
C PHE A 14 -10.42 3.29 4.55
N GLU A 15 -10.48 2.68 5.74
CA GLU A 15 -9.30 2.17 6.45
C GLU A 15 -8.61 1.06 5.67
N THR A 16 -9.36 0.16 5.03
CA THR A 16 -8.81 -0.89 4.16
C THR A 16 -8.04 -0.30 2.98
N ALA A 17 -8.61 0.69 2.29
CA ALA A 17 -7.95 1.38 1.18
C ALA A 17 -6.64 2.04 1.62
N ARG A 18 -6.67 2.77 2.74
CA ARG A 18 -5.47 3.40 3.33
C ARG A 18 -4.41 2.37 3.71
N PHE A 19 -4.82 1.30 4.37
CA PHE A 19 -3.92 0.23 4.78
C PHE A 19 -3.20 -0.43 3.59
N CYS A 20 -3.91 -0.62 2.47
CA CYS A 20 -3.32 -1.16 1.25
C CYS A 20 -2.20 -0.25 0.72
N LEU A 21 -2.44 1.06 0.64
CA LEU A 21 -1.44 2.04 0.20
C LEU A 21 -0.25 2.14 1.17
N GLU A 22 -0.50 2.12 2.48
CA GLU A 22 0.55 2.14 3.50
C GLU A 22 1.43 0.88 3.47
N SER A 23 0.82 -0.29 3.25
CA SER A 23 1.55 -1.55 3.08
C SER A 23 2.47 -1.51 1.86
N LEU A 24 2.01 -0.92 0.75
CA LEU A 24 2.84 -0.74 -0.44
C LEU A 24 3.99 0.26 -0.21
N MET A 25 3.75 1.34 0.54
CA MET A 25 4.80 2.29 0.92
C MET A 25 5.88 1.65 1.81
N ALA A 26 5.46 0.82 2.77
CA ALA A 26 6.37 0.07 3.62
C ALA A 26 7.21 -0.91 2.78
N ASN A 27 6.57 -1.61 1.84
CA ASN A 27 7.27 -2.51 0.92
C ASN A 27 8.30 -1.77 0.05
N CYS A 28 7.97 -0.62 -0.52
CA CYS A 28 8.94 0.20 -1.26
C CYS A 28 10.13 0.60 -0.37
N SER A 29 9.89 0.99 0.88
CA SER A 29 10.97 1.37 1.81
C SER A 29 11.90 0.19 2.10
N ARG A 30 11.35 -1.01 2.30
CA ARG A 30 12.11 -2.24 2.51
C ARG A 30 12.93 -2.62 1.28
N LEU A 31 12.35 -2.53 0.09
CA LEU A 31 13.05 -2.82 -1.17
C LEU A 31 14.18 -1.82 -1.43
N ILE A 32 13.98 -0.53 -1.11
CA ILE A 32 15.03 0.49 -1.18
C ILE A 32 16.18 0.11 -0.26
N GLN A 33 15.89 -0.22 1.01
CA GLN A 33 16.91 -0.62 1.97
C GLN A 33 17.69 -1.87 1.51
N ALA A 34 17.00 -2.85 0.93
CA ALA A 34 17.63 -4.06 0.41
C ALA A 34 18.53 -3.77 -0.81
N GLU A 35 18.14 -2.84 -1.68
CA GLU A 35 18.94 -2.39 -2.82
C GLU A 35 20.17 -1.59 -2.37
N GLU A 36 19.99 -0.66 -1.43
CA GLU A 36 21.05 0.16 -0.84
C GLU A 36 22.10 -0.68 -0.10
N ALA A 37 21.74 -1.89 0.36
CA ALA A 37 22.65 -2.81 1.05
C ALA A 37 23.51 -3.68 0.12
N LYS A 38 23.29 -3.64 -1.21
CA LYS A 38 24.11 -4.40 -2.17
C LYS A 38 25.51 -3.81 -2.30
N SER A 39 26.48 -4.64 -2.71
CA SER A 39 27.84 -4.17 -2.99
C SER A 39 27.91 -3.14 -4.11
N GLU A 40 27.02 -3.25 -5.10
CA GLU A 40 26.81 -2.28 -6.18
C GLU A 40 25.31 -1.96 -6.26
N PRO A 41 24.82 -0.93 -5.54
CA PRO A 41 23.40 -0.55 -5.57
C PRO A 41 22.97 -0.02 -6.94
N ASP A 42 21.80 -0.47 -7.43
CA ASP A 42 21.18 0.12 -8.62
C ASP A 42 20.41 1.39 -8.26
N GLN A 43 21.02 2.55 -8.56
CA GLN A 43 20.42 3.85 -8.29
C GLN A 43 19.11 4.08 -9.06
N ALA A 44 18.99 3.56 -10.28
CA ALA A 44 17.77 3.69 -11.07
C ALA A 44 16.61 2.88 -10.46
N CYS A 45 16.91 1.71 -9.88
CA CYS A 45 15.96 0.92 -9.10
C CYS A 45 15.49 1.70 -7.86
N ILE A 46 16.42 2.26 -7.08
CA ILE A 46 16.14 3.05 -5.88
C ILE A 46 15.24 4.25 -6.21
N ASP A 47 15.55 4.98 -7.28
CA ASP A 47 14.80 6.17 -7.67
C ASP A 47 13.37 5.83 -8.13
N GLN A 48 13.21 4.72 -8.86
CA GLN A 48 11.88 4.19 -9.21
C GLN A 48 11.07 3.81 -7.97
N LEU A 49 11.68 3.13 -7.00
CA LEU A 49 10.99 2.77 -5.75
C LEU A 49 10.63 4.00 -4.93
N LYS A 50 11.50 5.02 -4.87
CA LYS A 50 11.21 6.31 -4.23
C LYS A 50 10.05 7.03 -4.92
N ALA A 51 10.01 7.02 -6.25
CA ALA A 51 8.89 7.59 -7.02
C ALA A 51 7.57 6.88 -6.74
N ARG A 52 7.55 5.54 -6.78
CA ARG A 52 6.35 4.74 -6.44
C ARG A 52 5.86 4.99 -5.01
N ARG A 53 6.77 5.06 -4.04
CA ARG A 53 6.41 5.37 -2.65
C ARG A 53 5.78 6.76 -2.51
N ARG A 54 6.28 7.76 -3.24
CA ARG A 54 5.67 9.11 -3.27
C ARG A 54 4.28 9.08 -3.89
N GLU A 55 4.09 8.32 -4.95
CA GLU A 55 2.78 8.16 -5.60
C GLU A 55 1.75 7.53 -4.65
N TYR A 56 2.10 6.42 -3.97
CA TYR A 56 1.20 5.82 -2.98
C TYR A 56 0.87 6.77 -1.83
N ARG A 57 1.83 7.57 -1.37
CA ARG A 57 1.58 8.60 -0.36
C ARG A 57 0.59 9.65 -0.86
N ARG A 58 0.73 10.12 -2.10
CA ARG A 58 -0.18 11.07 -2.72
C ARG A 58 -1.59 10.48 -2.79
N LEU A 59 -1.74 9.30 -3.38
CA LEU A 59 -3.02 8.60 -3.50
C LEU A 59 -3.70 8.44 -2.13
N ARG A 60 -2.94 8.10 -1.08
CA ARG A 60 -3.48 7.94 0.27
C ARG A 60 -3.95 9.27 0.86
N ASN A 61 -3.24 10.36 0.59
CA ASN A 61 -3.62 11.69 1.06
C ASN A 61 -4.81 12.26 0.27
N ASP A 62 -4.97 11.85 -0.99
CA ASP A 62 -6.05 12.26 -1.89
C ASP A 62 -7.29 11.36 -1.76
N LEU A 63 -7.24 10.30 -0.94
CA LEU A 63 -8.41 9.46 -0.63
C LEU A 63 -9.45 10.26 0.16
N ASP A 64 -10.64 10.38 -0.40
CA ASP A 64 -11.81 10.97 0.23
C ASP A 64 -12.63 9.88 0.92
N PHE A 65 -12.96 10.10 2.18
CA PHE A 65 -13.84 9.23 2.94
C PHE A 65 -15.24 9.19 2.30
N ASP A 66 -15.70 10.31 1.75
CA ASP A 66 -17.04 10.44 1.20
C ASP A 66 -17.19 9.91 -0.23
N ASP A 67 -16.09 9.72 -0.95
CA ASP A 67 -16.08 9.11 -2.29
C ASP A 67 -15.94 7.59 -2.20
N GLN A 68 -17.09 6.92 -2.07
CA GLN A 68 -17.16 5.45 -2.03
C GLN A 68 -16.52 4.80 -3.26
N ARG A 69 -16.64 5.39 -4.46
CA ARG A 69 -16.09 4.79 -5.68
C ARG A 69 -14.58 4.83 -5.65
N GLN A 70 -14.01 5.97 -5.28
CA GLN A 70 -12.56 6.13 -5.13
C GLN A 70 -11.99 5.12 -4.12
N VAL A 71 -12.67 4.91 -2.99
CA VAL A 71 -12.27 3.93 -1.97
C VAL A 71 -12.29 2.50 -2.54
N GLU A 72 -13.36 2.10 -3.20
CA GLU A 72 -13.49 0.76 -3.77
C GLU A 72 -12.48 0.51 -4.90
N ASP A 73 -12.26 1.50 -5.78
CA ASP A 73 -11.27 1.43 -6.85
C ASP A 73 -9.85 1.29 -6.28
N ALA A 74 -9.54 1.99 -5.18
CA ALA A 74 -8.27 1.86 -4.49
C ALA A 74 -8.09 0.45 -3.89
N ILE A 75 -9.12 -0.11 -3.25
CA ILE A 75 -9.06 -1.48 -2.71
C ILE A 75 -8.88 -2.49 -3.85
N ALA A 76 -9.65 -2.39 -4.92
CA ALA A 76 -9.57 -3.30 -6.06
C ALA A 76 -8.19 -3.26 -6.73
N THR A 77 -7.63 -2.05 -6.89
CA THR A 77 -6.34 -1.86 -7.57
C THR A 77 -5.15 -2.25 -6.70
N TYR A 78 -5.13 -1.82 -5.43
CA TYR A 78 -3.96 -1.92 -4.57
C TYR A 78 -4.04 -3.08 -3.56
N GLY A 79 -5.23 -3.59 -3.26
CA GLY A 79 -5.43 -4.71 -2.33
C GLY A 79 -4.64 -5.97 -2.70
N PRO A 80 -4.72 -6.48 -3.94
CA PRO A 80 -3.93 -7.64 -4.37
C PRO A 80 -2.41 -7.41 -4.25
N GLN A 81 -1.95 -6.20 -4.56
CA GLN A 81 -0.54 -5.82 -4.49
C GLN A 81 -0.06 -5.75 -3.04
N ALA A 82 -0.85 -5.15 -2.14
CA ALA A 82 -0.56 -5.06 -0.72
C ALA A 82 -0.48 -6.46 -0.09
N LYS A 83 -1.44 -7.34 -0.40
CA LYS A 83 -1.43 -8.74 0.04
C LYS A 83 -0.16 -9.47 -0.42
N ALA A 84 0.22 -9.32 -1.68
CA ALA A 84 1.45 -9.92 -2.20
C ALA A 84 2.70 -9.38 -1.48
N ALA A 85 2.77 -8.07 -1.22
CA ALA A 85 3.86 -7.45 -0.49
C ALA A 85 3.97 -7.96 0.96
N MET A 86 2.84 -8.09 1.68
CA MET A 86 2.82 -8.62 3.05
C MET A 86 3.26 -10.08 3.11
N GLN A 87 2.84 -10.90 2.14
CA GLN A 87 3.27 -12.30 2.05
C GLN A 87 4.77 -12.44 1.77
N GLN A 88 5.36 -11.51 1.01
CA GLN A 88 6.80 -11.47 0.80
C GLN A 88 7.55 -11.11 2.09
N THR A 89 7.06 -10.15 2.88
CA THR A 89 7.64 -9.81 4.19
C THR A 89 7.60 -11.01 5.15
N ALA A 90 6.44 -11.68 5.28
CA ALA A 90 6.29 -12.83 6.18
C ALA A 90 7.21 -14.02 5.83
N ARG A 91 7.58 -14.18 4.55
CA ARG A 91 8.53 -15.20 4.11
C ARG A 91 9.99 -14.85 4.39
N GLN A 92 10.29 -13.57 4.55
CA GLN A 92 11.66 -13.08 4.77
C GLN A 92 11.98 -12.86 6.25
N ASP A 93 10.97 -12.70 7.12
CA ASP A 93 11.10 -12.63 8.59
C ASP A 93 10.24 -13.70 9.29
N PRO A 94 10.69 -14.96 9.42
CA PRO A 94 9.94 -16.02 10.09
C PRO A 94 9.87 -15.89 11.63
N GLY A 95 10.43 -14.83 12.22
CA GLY A 95 10.68 -14.69 13.66
C GLY A 95 9.83 -13.67 14.42
N ALA A 96 8.80 -13.07 13.81
CA ALA A 96 7.88 -12.19 14.51
C ALA A 96 6.60 -12.97 14.91
N SER A 97 6.68 -13.68 16.03
CA SER A 97 5.54 -14.24 16.77
C SER A 97 5.69 -13.87 18.25
#